data_AF-R6EYY1-F1
#
_entry.id   AF-R6EYY1-F1
#
_cell.length_a   1.000
_cell.length_b   1.000
_cell.length_c   1.000
_cell.angle_alpha   90.00
_cell.angle_beta   90.00
_cell.angle_gamma   90.00
#
_symmetry.space_group_name_H-M   'P 1'
#
loop_
_entity.id
_entity.type
_entity.pdbx_description
1 polymer ?
#
loop_
_entity_poly.entity_id
_entity_poly.type
_entity_poly.pdbx_seq_one_letter_code
_entity_poly.pdbx_strand_id
1 'polypeptide(L)' 'MFNPEIESKLMKVTAFIRKTAKKNDLETKAIIYFRLRDGKKDIKAASELSISPNHWSPEKQGYKDRGTDIYK' A
#
# COMPACT_ATOMS: atom_id res chain seq x y z
N MET A 1 24.04 0.63 -26.75
CA MET A 1 24.84 0.90 -25.54
C MET A 1 23.85 1.24 -24.43
N PHE A 2 23.63 0.32 -23.50
CA PHE A 2 22.77 0.55 -22.33
C PHE A 2 23.55 1.42 -21.34
N ASN A 3 22.97 2.54 -20.89
CA ASN A 3 23.62 3.44 -19.95
C ASN A 3 23.08 3.16 -18.52
N PRO A 4 23.81 2.38 -17.69
CA PRO A 4 23.34 2.00 -16.36
C PRO A 4 23.23 3.19 -15.39
N GLU A 5 23.81 4.35 -15.70
CA GLU A 5 23.63 5.58 -14.91
C GLU A 5 22.21 6.18 -15.00
N ILE A 6 21.43 5.82 -16.04
CA ILE A 6 20.01 6.20 -16.18
C ILE A 6 19.12 5.34 -15.26
N GLU A 7 19.67 4.29 -14.64
CA GLU A 7 19.12 3.71 -13.41
C GLU A 7 19.42 4.64 -12.22
N SER A 8 19.08 5.92 -12.36
CA SER A 8 19.12 6.93 -11.31
C SER A 8 18.17 6.49 -10.21
N LYS A 9 18.66 5.62 -9.32
CA LYS A 9 18.08 5.15 -8.05
C LYS A 9 16.57 5.35 -8.00
N LEU A 10 15.84 4.50 -8.76
CA LEU A 10 14.41 4.66 -8.98
C LEU A 10 13.68 4.90 -7.65
N MET A 11 12.91 5.99 -7.55
CA MET A 11 12.18 6.32 -6.32
C MET A 11 11.13 5.23 -6.06
N LYS A 12 11.33 4.46 -4.97
CA LYS A 12 10.40 3.43 -4.53
C LYS A 12 9.22 4.07 -3.81
N VAL A 13 8.04 3.94 -4.40
CA VAL A 13 6.77 4.32 -3.78
C VAL A 13 6.13 3.09 -3.15
N THR A 14 5.66 3.23 -1.91
CA THR A 14 4.87 2.18 -1.24
C THR A 14 3.66 2.76 -0.54
N ALA A 15 2.52 2.08 -0.60
CA ALA A 15 1.33 2.40 0.17
C ALA A 15 1.13 1.40 1.31
N PHE A 16 0.66 1.85 2.46
CA PHE A 16 0.39 0.99 3.61
C PHE A 16 -0.64 1.63 4.56
N ILE A 17 -1.31 0.78 5.34
CA ILE A 17 -2.15 1.20 6.47
C ILE A 17 -1.48 0.81 7.79
N ARG A 18 -1.87 1.46 8.90
CA ARG A 18 -1.34 1.15 10.25
C ARG A 18 -2.39 0.59 11.23
N LYS A 19 -3.66 0.52 10.83
CA LYS A 19 -4.73 0.01 11.68
C LYS A 19 -5.07 -1.42 11.29
N THR A 20 -5.42 -2.21 12.28
CA THR A 20 -6.07 -3.52 12.14
C THR A 20 -7.54 -3.38 12.50
N ALA A 21 -8.37 -4.31 12.03
CA ALA A 21 -9.77 -4.40 12.37
C ALA A 21 -10.10 -5.85 12.74
N LYS A 22 -11.17 -6.05 13.52
CA LYS A 22 -11.67 -7.41 13.79
C LYS A 22 -12.26 -8.00 12.52
N LYS A 23 -12.29 -9.34 12.41
CA LYS A 23 -12.99 -10.03 11.32
C LYS A 23 -14.46 -9.56 11.30
N ASN A 24 -14.96 -9.18 10.13
CA ASN A 24 -16.31 -8.64 9.89
C ASN A 24 -16.59 -7.23 10.45
N ASP A 25 -15.58 -6.50 10.90
CA ASP A 25 -15.74 -5.07 11.20
C ASP A 25 -15.89 -4.27 9.90
N LEU A 26 -17.06 -3.64 9.76
CA LEU A 26 -17.47 -2.84 8.59
C LEU A 26 -17.27 -1.33 8.79
N GLU A 27 -17.05 -0.89 10.02
CA GLU A 27 -17.04 0.54 10.37
C GLU A 27 -15.62 1.10 10.45
N THR A 28 -14.66 0.31 10.91
CA THR A 28 -13.28 0.77 11.06
C THR A 28 -12.69 1.19 9.73
N LYS A 29 -12.26 2.45 9.66
CA LYS A 29 -11.50 3.02 8.54
C LYS A 29 -10.07 3.33 8.95
N ALA A 30 -9.16 3.02 8.03
CA ALA A 30 -7.74 3.33 8.13
C ALA A 30 -7.34 4.30 7.02
N ILE A 31 -6.53 5.29 7.39
CA ILE A 31 -5.91 6.20 6.42
C ILE A 31 -4.79 5.44 5.70
N ILE A 32 -4.74 5.61 4.38
CA ILE A 32 -3.63 5.10 3.57
C ILE A 32 -2.48 6.10 3.65
N TYR A 33 -1.29 5.58 3.98
CA TYR A 33 -0.05 6.34 3.96
C TYR A 33 0.76 5.98 2.73
N PHE A 34 1.29 6.99 2.06
CA PHE A 34 2.31 6.81 1.02
C PHE A 34 3.69 7.03 1.62
N ARG A 35 4.65 6.20 1.21
CA ARG A 35 6.06 6.34 1.55
C ARG A 35 6.89 6.33 0.27
N LEU A 36 7.65 7.39 0.04
CA LEU A 36 8.52 7.57 -1.11
C LEU A 36 9.98 7.49 -0.65
N ARG A 37 10.77 6.63 -1.30
CA ARG A 37 12.18 6.38 -0.95
C ARG A 37 13.07 6.38 -2.19
N ASP A 38 14.07 7.24 -2.21
CA ASP A 38 15.13 7.25 -3.23
C ASP A 38 16.50 6.81 -2.64
N GLY A 39 16.51 6.36 -1.38
CA GLY A 39 17.70 5.97 -0.62
C GLY A 39 18.57 7.13 -0.12
N LYS A 40 18.14 8.39 -0.28
CA LYS A 40 18.64 9.57 0.45
C LYS A 40 17.51 10.25 1.22
N LYS A 41 16.31 10.25 0.67
CA LYS A 41 15.06 10.77 1.24
C LYS A 41 14.11 9.62 1.52
N ASP A 42 13.40 9.75 2.64
CA ASP A 42 12.34 8.85 3.06
C ASP A 42 11.18 9.71 3.58
N ILE A 43 10.18 9.90 2.73
CA ILE A 43 9.05 10.78 3.02
C ILE A 43 7.83 9.93 3.25
N LYS A 44 7.07 10.24 4.30
CA LYS A 44 5.79 9.61 4.61
C LYS A 44 4.70 10.66 4.67
N ALA A 45 3.65 10.46 3.89
CA ALA A 45 2.50 11.35 3.87
C ALA A 45 1.21 10.57 4.16
N ALA A 46 0.36 11.13 5.02
CA ALA A 46 -1.02 10.68 5.15
C ALA A 46 -1.79 11.15 3.91
N SER A 47 -2.62 10.29 3.34
CA SER A 47 -3.55 10.68 2.28
C SER A 47 -4.93 11.01 2.85
N GLU A 48 -5.78 11.61 2.02
CA GLU A 48 -7.21 11.75 2.31
C GLU A 48 -7.99 10.45 2.09
N LEU A 49 -7.35 9.44 1.47
CA LEU A 49 -7.97 8.16 1.18
C LEU A 49 -8.04 7.30 2.45
N SER A 50 -9.19 6.65 2.62
CA SER A 50 -9.40 5.67 3.68
C SER A 50 -9.96 4.36 3.14
N ILE A 51 -9.59 3.27 3.81
CA ILE A 51 -10.02 1.91 3.49
C ILE A 51 -10.32 1.15 4.79
N SER A 52 -11.27 0.23 4.75
CA SER A 52 -11.43 -0.73 5.85
C SER A 52 -10.21 -1.68 5.88
N PRO A 53 -9.54 -1.88 7.04
CA PRO A 53 -8.40 -2.78 7.15
C PRO A 53 -8.66 -4.20 6.65
N ASN A 54 -9.90 -4.67 6.76
CA ASN A 54 -10.30 -6.00 6.31
C ASN A 54 -10.18 -6.18 4.79
N HIS A 55 -10.19 -5.08 4.02
CA HIS A 55 -10.12 -5.09 2.56
C HIS A 55 -8.71 -4.81 2.01
N TRP A 56 -7.74 -4.52 2.87
CA TRP A 56 -6.38 -4.18 2.45
C TRP A 56 -5.51 -5.42 2.24
N SER A 57 -4.79 -5.47 1.12
CA SER A 57 -3.71 -6.40 0.86
C SER A 57 -2.36 -5.68 0.97
N PRO A 58 -1.50 -6.02 1.95
CA PRO A 58 -0.16 -5.43 2.07
C PRO A 58 0.73 -5.74 0.87
N GLU A 59 0.60 -6.92 0.28
CA GLU A 59 1.40 -7.37 -0.87
C GLU A 59 1.06 -6.59 -2.12
N LYS A 60 -0.24 -6.44 -2.42
CA LYS A 60 -0.71 -5.63 -3.55
C LYS A 60 -0.67 -4.14 -3.28
N GLN A 61 -0.49 -3.75 -2.01
CA GLN A 61 -0.60 -2.38 -1.54
C GLN A 61 -1.90 -1.71 -1.99
N GLY A 62 -3.01 -2.44 -1.86
CA GLY A 62 -4.30 -2.07 -2.40
C GLY A 62 -5.43 -2.97 -1.91
N TYR A 63 -6.50 -3.10 -2.69
CA TYR A 63 -7.62 -3.98 -2.36
C TYR A 63 -7.25 -5.46 -2.46
N LYS A 64 -7.83 -6.27 -1.57
CA LYS A 64 -7.88 -7.74 -1.72
C LYS A 64 -8.73 -8.11 -2.94
N ASP A 65 -8.40 -9.23 -3.57
CA ASP A 65 -9.26 -9.82 -4.60
C ASP A 65 -10.59 -10.26 -4.00
N ARG A 66 -11.69 -10.05 -4.72
CA ARG A 66 -13.05 -10.35 -4.24
C ARG A 66 -13.58 -11.72 -4.70
N GLY A 67 -12.75 -12.60 -5.27
CA GLY A 67 -13.25 -13.66 -6.16
C GLY A 67 -12.60 -15.05 -6.08
N THR A 68 -11.87 -15.42 -5.03
CA THR A 68 -11.23 -16.75 -4.97
C THR A 68 -11.93 -17.77 -4.07
N ASP A 69 -12.98 -17.38 -3.35
CA ASP A 69 -13.68 -18.28 -2.42
C ASP A 69 -14.89 -19.01 -3.04
N ILE A 70 -15.16 -18.79 -4.34
CA ILE A 70 -16.24 -19.50 -5.06
C ILE A 70 -15.77 -20.81 -5.73
N TYR A 71 -14.49 -21.17 -5.60
CA TYR A 71 -13.90 -22.40 -6.17
C TYR A 71 -13.04 -23.17 -5.16
N LYS A 72 -13.41 -23.18 -3.88
CA LYS A 72 -12.79 -24.04 -2.86
C LYS A 72 -13.80 -24.92 -2.17
#